data_AF-A0A1S8WQF6-F1
#
_entry.id   AF-A0A1S8WQF6-F1
#
_cell.length_a   1.000
_cell.length_b   1.000
_cell.length_c   1.000
_cell.angle_alpha   90.00
_cell.angle_beta   90.00
_cell.angle_gamma   90.00
#
_symmetry.space_group_name_H-M   'P 1'
#
loop_
_entity.id
_entity.type
_entity.pdbx_description
1 polymer ?
#
loop_
_entity_poly.entity_id
_entity_poly.type
_entity_poly.pdbx_seq_one_letter_code
_entity_poly.pdbx_strand_id
1 'polypeptide(L)'
;MQYPPVRPPQCCVCTPGRQILSSYVIDDFSDNEYQSVEPNGQSFVAIDPNAFASGFGERLSDYMNSMRNLARVDKNVPVVIPGDPERAHIEECKKIGGIRYPPVLIDSMEPLSRRPDRHTV
;
A
#
# COMPACT_ATOMS: atom_id res chain seq x y z
N MET A 1 -14.28 52.63 2.68
CA MET A 1 -13.59 51.59 1.89
C MET A 1 -13.56 50.33 2.74
N GLN A 2 -14.43 49.38 2.43
CA GLN A 2 -14.65 48.19 3.25
C GLN A 2 -14.33 46.99 2.37
N TYR A 3 -13.27 46.25 2.72
CA TYR A 3 -12.87 45.07 1.97
C TYR A 3 -13.93 43.97 2.12
N PRO A 4 -14.25 43.22 1.06
CA PRO A 4 -15.17 42.10 1.17
C PRO A 4 -14.56 40.97 2.04
N PRO A 5 -15.39 40.17 2.72
CA PRO A 5 -14.89 39.06 3.52
C PRO A 5 -14.21 38.02 2.64
N VAL A 6 -13.01 37.62 3.03
CA VAL A 6 -12.23 36.55 2.42
C VAL A 6 -13.00 35.24 2.63
N ARG A 7 -13.57 34.67 1.56
CA ARG A 7 -14.15 33.32 1.65
C ARG A 7 -13.01 32.35 1.99
N PRO A 8 -13.18 31.46 2.99
CA PRO A 8 -12.20 30.41 3.22
C PRO A 8 -12.01 29.62 1.92
N PRO A 9 -10.79 29.10 1.63
CA PRO A 9 -10.60 28.25 0.47
C PRO A 9 -11.59 27.09 0.61
N GLN A 10 -12.50 26.98 -0.34
CA GLN A 10 -13.27 25.76 -0.50
C GLN A 10 -12.24 24.67 -0.75
N CYS A 11 -11.99 23.85 0.27
CA CYS A 11 -11.35 22.57 0.10
C CYS A 11 -12.26 21.77 -0.84
N CYS A 12 -11.97 21.85 -2.14
CA CYS A 12 -12.41 20.88 -3.13
C CYS A 12 -11.73 19.56 -2.78
N VAL A 13 -12.21 18.86 -1.75
CA VAL A 13 -11.85 17.46 -1.52
C VAL A 13 -12.91 16.64 -2.24
N CYS A 14 -12.45 15.87 -3.22
CA CYS A 14 -13.21 14.94 -4.05
C CYS A 14 -14.57 14.52 -3.49
N THR A 15 -15.64 14.93 -4.14
CA THR A 15 -16.81 14.05 -4.28
C THR A 15 -17.53 14.34 -5.58
N PRO A 16 -17.33 13.46 -6.58
CA PRO A 16 -18.47 12.94 -7.31
C PRO A 16 -18.48 11.42 -7.15
N GLY A 17 -19.43 10.90 -6.37
CA GLY A 17 -19.98 9.56 -6.63
C GLY A 17 -19.86 8.47 -5.56
N ARG A 18 -19.22 8.67 -4.41
CA ARG A 18 -19.36 7.73 -3.29
C ARG A 18 -19.14 8.43 -1.96
N GLN A 19 -20.21 8.61 -1.18
CA GLN A 19 -20.12 9.06 0.19
C GLN A 19 -19.51 7.91 1.01
N ILE A 20 -18.21 7.98 1.24
CA ILE A 20 -17.56 7.20 2.30
C ILE A 20 -17.57 8.15 3.51
N LEU A 21 -18.06 7.69 4.65
CA LEU A 21 -18.23 8.52 5.84
C LEU A 21 -16.90 9.17 6.22
N SER A 22 -16.93 10.48 6.41
CA SER A 22 -15.78 11.30 6.80
C SER A 22 -15.28 10.86 8.17
N SER A 23 -14.07 10.27 8.24
CA SER A 23 -13.12 10.04 9.36
C SER A 23 -13.61 9.60 10.75
N TYR A 24 -14.90 9.66 11.07
CA TYR A 24 -15.45 9.48 12.41
C TYR A 24 -16.17 8.13 12.60
N VAL A 25 -16.34 7.34 11.53
CA VAL A 25 -17.02 6.02 11.56
C VAL A 25 -16.33 5.08 10.56
N ILE A 26 -15.01 4.91 10.72
CA ILE A 26 -14.30 3.80 10.09
C ILE A 26 -13.90 2.92 11.27
N ASP A 27 -14.61 1.82 11.45
CA ASP A 27 -14.23 0.82 12.45
C ASP A 27 -12.90 0.18 12.02
N ASP A 28 -12.01 -0.05 12.98
CA ASP A 28 -10.71 -0.67 12.72
C ASP A 28 -10.89 -2.17 12.44
N PHE A 29 -10.37 -2.61 11.29
CA PHE A 29 -10.36 -4.03 10.88
C PHE A 29 -9.72 -4.99 11.91
N SER A 30 -8.98 -4.48 12.89
CA SER A 30 -8.36 -5.27 13.94
C SER A 30 -9.30 -5.66 15.09
N ASP A 31 -10.47 -5.04 15.20
CA ASP A 31 -11.37 -5.29 16.32
C ASP A 31 -12.26 -6.51 16.05
N ASN A 32 -12.08 -7.57 16.85
CA ASN A 32 -12.84 -8.84 16.76
C ASN A 32 -14.29 -8.69 17.31
N GLU A 33 -14.84 -7.48 17.25
CA GLU A 33 -16.20 -7.20 17.67
C GLU A 33 -17.11 -7.35 16.44
N TYR A 34 -17.82 -8.46 16.40
CA TYR A 34 -18.80 -8.76 15.38
C TYR A 34 -19.94 -7.74 15.49
N GLN A 35 -19.85 -6.62 14.76
CA GLN A 35 -20.91 -6.07 13.92
C GLN A 35 -20.75 -4.56 13.64
N SER A 36 -20.08 -4.23 12.54
CA SER A 36 -20.43 -3.07 11.71
C SER A 36 -19.83 -3.23 10.31
N VAL A 37 -20.61 -2.86 9.29
CA VAL A 37 -20.22 -2.90 7.89
C VAL A 37 -19.11 -1.88 7.64
N GLU A 38 -17.86 -2.32 7.54
CA GLU A 38 -16.72 -1.43 7.29
C GLU A 38 -16.82 -0.77 5.91
N PRO A 39 -17.03 0.56 5.82
CA PRO A 39 -16.92 1.25 4.55
C PRO A 39 -15.44 1.54 4.27
N ASN A 40 -14.63 0.50 4.11
CA ASN A 40 -13.24 0.65 3.68
C ASN A 40 -13.22 0.99 2.19
N GLY A 41 -13.10 2.28 1.88
CA GLY A 41 -13.01 2.76 0.51
C GLY A 41 -11.60 2.62 -0.04
N GLN A 42 -11.43 1.81 -1.08
CA GLN A 42 -10.19 1.75 -1.86
C GLN A 42 -10.37 2.57 -3.15
N SER A 43 -9.39 3.41 -3.48
CA SER A 43 -9.34 4.08 -4.79
C SER A 43 -8.18 3.51 -5.60
N PHE A 44 -8.48 3.18 -6.86
CA PHE A 44 -7.50 2.67 -7.81
C PHE A 44 -7.36 3.68 -8.93
N VAL A 45 -6.14 4.15 -9.15
CA VAL A 45 -5.83 5.10 -10.23
C VAL A 45 -4.76 4.46 -11.09
N ALA A 46 -5.07 4.27 -12.37
CA ALA A 46 -4.12 3.85 -13.38
C ALA A 46 -3.78 5.06 -14.26
N ILE A 47 -2.49 5.33 -14.41
CA ILE A 47 -1.98 6.42 -15.24
C ILE A 47 -1.22 5.79 -16.40
N ASP A 48 -1.60 6.09 -17.64
CA ASP A 48 -0.82 5.70 -18.82
C ASP A 48 0.35 6.69 -19.01
N PRO A 49 1.61 6.27 -18.81
CA PRO A 49 2.75 7.16 -18.98
C PRO A 49 2.97 7.60 -20.43
N ASN A 50 2.48 6.86 -21.42
CA ASN A 50 2.65 7.18 -22.84
C ASN A 50 1.81 8.38 -23.28
N ALA A 51 0.74 8.69 -22.55
CA ALA A 51 -0.11 9.85 -22.83
C ALA A 51 0.55 11.20 -22.44
N PHE A 52 1.59 11.18 -21.60
CA PHE A 52 2.29 12.39 -21.15
C PHE A 52 3.58 12.63 -21.94
N ALA A 53 4.46 11.63 -22.01
CA ALA A 53 5.74 11.76 -22.70
C ALA A 53 6.33 10.40 -23.07
N SER A 54 6.89 10.29 -24.28
CA SER A 54 7.67 9.12 -24.70
C SER A 54 8.90 8.93 -23.80
N GLY A 55 9.33 7.68 -23.58
CA GLY A 55 10.55 7.39 -22.81
C GLY A 55 10.46 7.57 -21.29
N PHE A 56 9.25 7.55 -20.69
CA PHE A 56 9.09 7.67 -19.24
C PHE A 56 9.82 6.59 -18.44
N GLY A 57 9.82 5.34 -18.94
CA GLY A 57 10.48 4.22 -18.28
C GLY A 57 12.00 4.37 -18.20
N GLU A 58 12.64 4.87 -19.25
CA GLU A 58 14.09 5.12 -19.28
C GLU A 58 14.46 6.22 -18.29
N ARG A 59 13.76 7.36 -18.32
CA ARG A 59 13.99 8.46 -17.38
C ARG A 59 13.82 8.03 -15.92
N LEU A 60 12.79 7.23 -15.64
CA LEU A 60 12.57 6.72 -14.29
C LEU A 60 13.69 5.76 -13.88
N SER A 61 14.15 4.90 -14.79
CA SER A 61 15.24 3.96 -14.52
C SER A 61 16.56 4.70 -14.23
N ASP A 62 16.89 5.72 -15.02
CA ASP A 62 18.08 6.56 -14.82
C ASP A 62 18.02 7.33 -13.50
N TYR A 63 16.85 7.86 -13.15
CA TYR A 63 16.62 8.53 -11.87
C TYR A 63 16.80 7.57 -10.69
N MET A 64 16.22 6.38 -10.76
CA MET A 64 16.36 5.35 -9.73
C MET A 64 17.82 4.92 -9.58
N ASN A 65 18.56 4.76 -10.67
CA ASN A 65 19.99 4.45 -10.63
C ASN A 65 20.80 5.58 -9.99
N SER A 66 20.48 6.83 -10.32
CA SER A 66 21.14 8.00 -9.74
C SER A 66 20.94 8.05 -8.22
N MET A 67 19.73 7.79 -7.73
CA MET A 67 19.44 7.75 -6.30
C MET A 67 20.23 6.68 -5.55
N ARG A 68 20.39 5.47 -6.12
CA ARG A 68 21.20 4.40 -5.50
C ARG A 68 22.69 4.73 -5.37
N ASN A 69 23.17 5.61 -6.26
CA ASN A 69 24.57 6.04 -6.35
C ASN A 69 24.88 7.33 -5.56
N LEU A 70 23.90 7.89 -4.82
CA LEU A 70 24.14 9.04 -3.97
C LEU A 70 25.14 8.73 -2.84
N ALA A 71 25.81 9.78 -2.37
CA ALA A 71 26.74 9.69 -1.25
C ALA A 71 26.02 9.14 -0.01
N ARG A 72 26.58 8.07 0.55
CA ARG A 72 25.98 7.37 1.69
C ARG A 72 26.34 8.07 2.99
N VAL A 73 25.39 8.17 3.90
CA VAL A 73 25.63 8.71 5.26
C VAL A 73 26.50 7.75 6.07
N ASP A 74 26.21 6.45 5.98
CA ASP A 74 27.05 5.38 6.52
C ASP A 74 27.59 4.53 5.36
N LYS A 75 28.90 4.24 5.37
CA LYS A 75 29.55 3.43 4.33
C LYS A 75 29.08 1.98 4.34
N ASN A 76 28.56 1.49 5.47
CA ASN A 76 28.14 0.09 5.64
C ASN A 76 26.69 -0.16 5.22
N VAL A 77 25.87 0.89 5.10
CA VAL A 77 24.43 0.75 4.82
C VAL A 77 24.13 1.19 3.39
N PRO A 78 23.51 0.34 2.57
CA PRO A 78 23.14 0.73 1.24
C PRO A 78 21.98 1.75 1.19
N VAL A 79 21.96 2.65 0.19
CA VAL A 79 20.76 3.42 -0.14
C VAL A 79 19.77 2.44 -0.76
N VAL A 80 18.62 2.31 -0.10
CA VAL A 80 17.53 1.40 -0.50
C VAL A 80 16.39 2.23 -1.06
N ILE A 81 15.86 1.80 -2.20
CA ILE A 81 14.67 2.40 -2.82
C ILE A 81 13.45 1.57 -2.43
N PRO A 82 12.26 2.17 -2.22
CA PRO A 82 11.02 1.43 -2.03
C PRO A 82 10.83 0.37 -3.12
N GLY A 83 10.57 -0.88 -2.74
CA GLY A 83 10.47 -2.03 -3.66
C GLY A 83 11.73 -2.90 -3.74
N ASP A 84 12.92 -2.38 -3.42
CA ASP A 84 14.15 -3.19 -3.33
C ASP A 84 14.08 -4.28 -2.22
N PRO A 85 13.61 -4.00 -0.98
CA PRO A 85 13.55 -5.02 0.06
C PRO A 85 12.50 -6.10 -0.24
N GLU A 86 11.36 -5.74 -0.83
CA GLU A 86 10.34 -6.70 -1.25
C GLU A 86 10.86 -7.61 -2.36
N ARG A 87 11.63 -7.07 -3.31
CA ARG A 87 12.24 -7.87 -4.38
C ARG A 87 13.25 -8.87 -3.84
N ALA A 88 14.09 -8.44 -2.89
CA ALA A 88 15.04 -9.31 -2.21
C ALA A 88 14.31 -10.42 -1.43
N HIS A 89 13.22 -10.09 -0.74
CA HIS A 89 12.41 -11.06 -0.01
C HIS A 89 11.73 -12.08 -0.93
N ILE A 90 11.19 -11.66 -2.07
CA ILE A 90 10.61 -12.56 -3.08
C ILE A 90 11.67 -13.53 -3.61
N GLU A 91 12.88 -13.03 -3.89
CA GLU A 91 13.99 -13.88 -4.35
C GLU A 91 14.43 -14.89 -3.27
N GLU A 92 14.48 -14.46 -2.01
CA GLU A 92 14.76 -15.32 -0.88
C GLU A 92 13.71 -16.44 -0.75
N CYS A 93 12.42 -16.09 -0.77
CA CYS A 93 11.32 -17.06 -0.71
C CYS A 93 11.36 -18.04 -1.89
N LYS A 94 11.72 -17.58 -3.10
CA LYS A 94 11.92 -18.45 -4.27
C LYS A 94 13.09 -19.43 -4.08
N LYS A 95 14.19 -19.00 -3.47
CA LYS A 95 15.36 -19.87 -3.17
C LYS A 95 15.03 -20.93 -2.14
N ILE A 96 14.24 -20.59 -1.14
CA ILE A 96 13.78 -21.52 -0.09
C ILE A 96 12.73 -22.49 -0.62
N GLY A 97 12.03 -22.11 -1.70
CA GLY A 97 10.92 -22.88 -2.26
C GLY A 97 9.62 -22.71 -1.47
N GLY A 98 9.53 -21.68 -0.63
CA GLY A 98 8.38 -21.44 0.23
C GLY A 98 8.46 -20.12 1.02
N ILE A 99 7.34 -19.74 1.64
CA ILE A 99 7.22 -18.55 2.47
C ILE A 99 7.40 -18.98 3.93
N ARG A 100 8.30 -18.31 4.65
CA ARG A 100 8.49 -18.57 6.09
C ARG A 100 7.43 -17.86 6.90
N TYR A 101 6.67 -18.63 7.66
CA TYR A 101 5.75 -18.11 8.67
C TYR A 101 6.24 -18.44 10.08
N PRO A 102 5.99 -17.58 11.07
CA PRO A 102 6.22 -17.91 12.48
C PRO A 102 5.38 -19.12 12.91
N PRO A 103 5.87 -19.99 13.81
CA PRO A 103 5.15 -21.19 14.24
C PRO A 103 3.80 -20.86 14.89
N VAL A 104 3.73 -19.80 15.68
CA VAL A 104 2.49 -19.32 16.32
C VAL A 104 1.39 -19.05 15.30
N LEU A 105 1.75 -18.57 14.10
CA LEU A 105 0.77 -18.33 13.04
C LEU A 105 0.22 -19.65 12.49
N ILE A 106 1.09 -20.64 12.28
CA ILE A 106 0.70 -21.96 11.78
C ILE A 106 -0.26 -22.64 12.77
N ASP A 107 0.07 -22.58 14.07
CA ASP A 107 -0.74 -23.15 15.14
C ASP A 107 -2.13 -22.48 15.21
N SER A 108 -2.18 -21.16 15.01
CA SER A 108 -3.45 -20.41 14.98
C SER A 108 -4.33 -20.74 13.76
N MET A 109 -3.71 -21.15 12.65
CA MET A 109 -4.40 -21.48 11.40
C MET A 109 -4.89 -22.94 11.33
N GLU A 110 -4.26 -23.86 12.06
CA GLU A 110 -4.65 -25.27 12.13
C GLU A 110 -6.14 -25.49 12.46
N PRO A 111 -6.73 -24.88 13.51
CA PRO A 111 -8.15 -25.07 13.82
C PRO A 111 -9.07 -24.54 12.72
N LEU A 112 -8.67 -23.48 11.99
CA LEU A 112 -9.43 -22.96 10.85
C LEU A 112 -9.41 -23.94 9.67
N SER A 113 -8.30 -24.65 9.47
CA SER A 113 -8.16 -25.63 8.39
C SER A 113 -8.99 -26.89 8.63
N ARG A 114 -9.24 -27.27 9.88
CA ARG A 114 -9.98 -28.49 10.24
C ARG A 114 -11.50 -28.31 10.24
N ARG A 115 -12.00 -27.10 10.03
CA ARG A 115 -13.44 -26.86 10.01
C ARG A 115 -14.06 -27.55 8.78
N PRO A 116 -15.15 -28.32 8.97
CA PRO A 116 -15.72 -29.19 7.94
C PRO A 116 -16.38 -28.43 6.78
N ASP A 117 -16.54 -27.11 6.88
CA ASP A 117 -17.03 -26.23 5.82
C ASP A 117 -15.99 -25.95 4.72
N ARG A 118 -14.71 -26.23 4.97
CA ARG A 118 -13.66 -26.23 3.93
C ARG A 118 -13.50 -27.61 3.32
N HIS A 119 -14.46 -28.03 2.51
CA HIS A 119 -14.31 -29.22 1.70
C HIS A 119 -13.12 -29.06 0.73
N THR A 120 -12.12 -29.92 0.90
CA THR A 120 -11.19 -30.36 -0.13
C THR A 120 -11.97 -30.80 -1.36
N VAL A 121 -11.74 -30.14 -2.50
CA VAL A 121 -12.13 -30.63 -3.84
C VAL A 121 -11.18 -31.74 -4.25
#